data_AF-A0A9P3KN26-F1
#
_entry.id   AF-A0A9P3KN26-F1
#
_cell.length_a   1.000
_cell.length_b   1.000
_cell.length_c   1.000
_cell.angle_alpha   90.00
_cell.angle_beta   90.00
_cell.angle_gamma   90.00
#
_symmetry.space_group_name_H-M   'P 1'
#
loop_
_entity.id
_entity.type
_entity.pdbx_description
1 polymer ?
#
loop_
_entity_poly.entity_id
_entity_poly.type
_entity_poly.pdbx_seq_one_letter_code
_entity_poly.pdbx_strand_id
1 'polypeptide(L)' 'MQEAGAKSFYFSAAAAVEGREPIKFHNPKYMALLNHLRFYLPQLFPSLHRMLFLDDDVIVQKDLSALFSLDMNGAVNEC' A
#
# COMPACT_ATOMS: atom_id res chain seq x y z
N MET A 1 -4.10 19.91 6.87
CA MET A 1 -2.66 20.00 7.21
C MET A 1 -2.12 18.71 7.87
N GLN A 2 -2.49 17.51 7.40
CA GLN A 2 -2.03 16.23 7.98
C GLN A 2 -1.41 15.26 6.95
N GLU A 3 -1.72 15.39 5.66
CA GLU A 3 -1.15 14.54 4.60
C GLU A 3 0.37 14.67 4.42
N ALA A 4 0.93 15.87 4.57
CA ALA A 4 2.36 16.11 4.32
C ALA A 4 3.27 15.33 5.28
N GLY A 5 2.81 15.10 6.52
CA GLY A 5 3.55 14.33 7.52
C GLY A 5 3.54 12.82 7.25
N ALA A 6 2.41 12.30 6.73
CA ALA A 6 2.27 10.88 6.42
C ALA A 6 3.20 10.46 5.28
N LYS A 7 3.25 11.22 4.18
CA LYS A 7 4.15 10.93 3.05
C LYS A 7 5.61 10.88 3.48
N SER A 8 6.08 11.93 4.18
CA SER A 8 7.48 12.01 4.64
C SER A 8 7.85 10.86 5.57
N PHE A 9 6.95 10.47 6.47
CA PHE A 9 7.16 9.32 7.35
C PHE A 9 7.32 8.00 6.58
N TYR A 10 6.53 7.78 5.53
CA TYR A 10 6.64 6.55 4.73
C TYR A 10 7.91 6.47 3.90
N PHE A 11 8.26 7.55 3.19
CA PHE A 11 9.47 7.58 2.38
C PHE A 11 10.74 7.48 3.25
N SER A 12 10.70 8.03 4.47
CA SER A 12 11.81 7.88 5.43
C SER A 12 11.82 6.52 6.13
N ALA A 13 10.67 5.92 6.44
CA ALA A 13 10.59 4.57 7.02
C ALA A 13 11.11 3.52 6.06
N ALA A 14 10.79 3.60 4.76
CA ALA A 14 11.34 2.74 3.72
C ALA A 14 12.88 2.87 3.61
N ALA A 15 13.41 4.08 3.79
CA ALA A 15 14.85 4.34 3.84
C ALA A 15 15.52 3.93 5.17
N ALA A 16 14.76 3.88 6.27
CA ALA A 16 15.26 3.59 7.62
C ALA A 16 15.22 2.10 8.02
N VAL A 17 14.75 1.21 7.14
CA VAL A 17 14.78 -0.25 7.37
C VAL A 17 16.23 -0.77 7.53
N GLU A 18 17.23 -0.02 7.05
CA GLU A 18 18.63 -0.21 7.43
C GLU A 18 18.90 0.30 8.88
N GLY A 19 18.45 -0.46 9.88
CA GLY A 19 19.13 -0.47 11.18
C GLY A 19 18.48 0.21 12.38
N ARG A 20 17.14 0.35 12.46
CA ARG A 20 16.46 0.70 13.74
C ARG A 20 15.32 -0.24 14.11
N GLU A 21 15.22 -0.46 15.43
CA GLU A 21 14.30 -1.33 16.19
C GLU A 21 12.95 -1.61 15.52
N PRO A 22 12.45 -2.87 15.57
CA PRO A 22 11.22 -3.28 14.92
C PRO A 22 10.04 -2.43 15.42
N ILE A 23 9.39 -1.73 14.49
CA ILE A 23 8.25 -0.85 14.75
C ILE A 23 7.16 -1.66 15.49
N LYS A 24 6.74 -1.20 16.67
CA LYS A 24 5.70 -1.87 17.45
C LYS A 24 4.33 -1.66 16.79
N PHE A 25 3.89 -2.63 15.99
CA PHE A 25 2.64 -2.65 15.21
C PHE A 25 1.33 -2.62 16.05
N HIS A 26 1.39 -2.54 17.37
CA HIS A 26 0.21 -2.60 18.26
C HIS A 26 -0.44 -1.23 18.54
N ASN A 27 0.14 -0.13 18.04
CA ASN A 27 -0.42 1.20 18.28
C ASN A 27 -1.49 1.54 17.22
N PRO A 28 -2.73 1.89 17.63
CA PRO A 28 -3.85 2.18 16.72
C PRO A 28 -3.55 3.27 15.68
N LYS A 29 -2.64 4.22 15.99
CA LYS A 29 -2.22 5.25 15.04
C LYS A 29 -1.49 4.68 13.83
N TYR A 30 -0.72 3.62 14.01
CA TYR A 30 0.02 2.97 12.91
C TYR A 30 -0.92 2.13 12.05
N MET A 31 -1.90 1.45 12.65
CA MET A 31 -2.94 0.74 11.91
C MET A 31 -3.73 1.72 11.01
N ALA A 32 -4.13 2.87 11.56
CA ALA A 32 -4.78 3.92 10.77
C ALA A 32 -3.86 4.47 9.66
N LEU A 33 -2.58 4.69 9.96
CA LEU A 33 -1.62 5.19 8.97
C LEU A 33 -1.43 4.18 7.83
N LEU A 34 -1.30 2.88 8.12
CA LEU A 34 -1.15 1.81 7.12
C LEU A 34 -2.36 1.72 6.19
N ASN A 35 -3.56 1.99 6.72
CA ASN A 35 -4.77 2.08 5.89
C ASN A 35 -4.71 3.25 4.90
N HIS A 36 -4.06 4.36 5.25
CA HIS A 36 -3.86 5.48 4.33
C HIS A 36 -2.76 5.24 3.29
N LEU A 37 -1.82 4.34 3.52
CA LEU A 37 -0.76 4.01 2.57
C LEU A 37 -1.32 3.50 1.23
N ARG A 38 -2.48 2.83 1.28
CA ARG A 38 -3.17 2.22 0.13
C ARG A 38 -3.41 3.23 -1.00
N PHE A 39 -3.68 4.48 -0.65
CA PHE A 39 -3.92 5.56 -1.62
C PHE A 39 -2.64 6.04 -2.32
N TYR A 40 -1.47 5.80 -1.72
CA TYR A 40 -0.18 6.21 -2.28
C TYR A 40 0.51 5.08 -3.04
N LEU A 41 -0.06 3.87 -3.10
CA LEU A 41 0.48 2.76 -3.88
C LEU A 41 0.77 3.11 -5.35
N PRO A 42 -0.10 3.85 -6.07
CA PRO A 42 0.22 4.27 -7.44
C PRO A 42 1.46 5.16 -7.52
N GLN A 43 1.69 6.01 -6.52
CA GLN A 43 2.83 6.93 -6.45
C GLN A 43 4.13 6.22 -6.05
N LEU A 44 4.02 5.15 -5.25
CA LEU A 44 5.16 4.35 -4.81
C LEU A 44 5.66 3.40 -5.90
N PHE A 45 4.75 2.89 -6.74
CA PHE A 45 5.07 1.92 -7.79
C PHE A 45 4.63 2.41 -9.18
N PRO A 46 5.12 3.57 -9.64
CA PRO A 46 4.66 4.18 -10.90
C PRO A 46 5.00 3.36 -12.15
N SER A 47 5.95 2.42 -12.05
CA SER A 47 6.35 1.54 -13.15
C SER A 47 5.45 0.32 -13.33
N LEU A 48 4.53 0.03 -12.39
CA LEU A 48 3.65 -1.13 -12.47
C LEU A 48 2.38 -0.77 -13.26
N HIS A 49 2.10 -1.54 -14.31
CA HIS A 49 0.88 -1.34 -15.11
C HIS A 49 -0.40 -1.78 -14.38
N ARG A 50 -0.31 -2.84 -13.54
CA ARG A 50 -1.39 -3.30 -12.67
C ARG A 50 -0.81 -3.78 -11.34
N MET A 51 -1.59 -3.62 -10.29
CA MET A 51 -1.32 -4.15 -8.96
C MET A 51 -2.60 -4.75 -8.38
N LEU A 52 -2.48 -5.92 -7.76
CA LEU A 52 -3.53 -6.50 -6.93
C LEU A 52 -3.14 -6.29 -5.47
N PHE A 53 -3.92 -5.50 -4.75
CA PHE A 53 -3.75 -5.30 -3.31
C PHE A 53 -4.72 -6.21 -2.56
N LEU A 54 -4.21 -7.01 -1.62
CA LEU A 54 -5.01 -7.88 -0.75
C LEU A 54 -4.86 -7.38 0.69
N ASP A 55 -5.96 -7.33 1.42
CA ASP A 55 -5.96 -7.04 2.86
C ASP A 55 -5.40 -8.23 3.66
N ASP A 56 -5.06 -7.99 4.93
CA ASP A 56 -4.43 -8.94 5.84
C ASP A 56 -5.36 -10.04 6.36
N ASP A 57 -6.68 -9.86 6.20
CA ASP A 57 -7.72 -10.82 6.57
C ASP A 57 -8.26 -11.64 5.37
N VAL A 58 -7.61 -11.54 4.21
CA VAL A 58 -8.03 -12.24 2.98
C VAL A 58 -7.33 -13.59 2.83
N ILE A 59 -8.12 -14.63 2.57
CA ILE A 59 -7.62 -15.98 2.26
C ILE A 59 -7.82 -16.28 0.77
N VAL A 60 -6.73 -16.59 0.06
CA VAL A 60 -6.75 -16.95 -1.35
C VAL A 60 -6.93 -18.46 -1.51
N GLN A 61 -8.03 -18.87 -2.14
CA GLN A 61 -8.38 -20.29 -2.34
C GLN A 61 -8.18 -20.78 -3.77
N LYS A 62 -7.91 -19.88 -4.72
CA LYS A 62 -7.78 -20.16 -6.16
C LYS A 62 -6.73 -19.24 -6.77
N ASP A 63 -6.26 -19.60 -7.96
CA ASP A 63 -5.38 -18.73 -8.74
C ASP A 63 -6.07 -17.41 -9.09
N LEU A 64 -5.34 -16.30 -8.88
CA LEU A 64 -5.81 -14.93 -9.08
C LEU A 64 -5.30 -14.34 -10.40
N SER A 65 -4.50 -15.08 -11.17
CA SER A 65 -3.91 -14.59 -12.43
C SER A 65 -4.97 -14.13 -13.45
N ALA A 66 -6.17 -14.70 -13.40
CA ALA A 66 -7.31 -14.25 -14.20
C ALA A 66 -7.73 -12.79 -13.90
N LEU A 67 -7.61 -12.33 -12.65
CA LEU A 67 -7.92 -10.94 -12.26
C LEU A 67 -6.98 -9.94 -12.94
N PHE A 68 -5.73 -10.34 -13.20
CA PHE A 68 -4.80 -9.49 -13.91
C PHE A 68 -5.20 -9.29 -15.36
N SER A 69 -5.95 -10.19 -15.99
CA SER A 69 -6.34 -10.07 -17.40
C SER A 69 -7.72 -9.44 -17.60
N LEU A 70 -8.38 -9.05 -16.50
CA LEU A 70 -9.70 -8.45 -16.54
C LEU A 70 -9.64 -7.03 -17.12
N ASP A 71 -10.53 -6.74 -18.05
CA ASP A 71 -10.73 -5.36 -18.53
C ASP A 71 -11.52 -4.57 -17.48
N MET A 72 -10.89 -3.52 -16.96
CA MET A 72 -11.49 -2.64 -15.95
C MET A 72 -12.29 -1.49 -16.58
N ASN A 73 -12.35 -1.37 -17.91
CA ASN A 73 -13.13 -0.36 -18.65
C ASN A 73 -12.94 1.08 -18.12
N GLY A 74 -11.70 1.43 -17.76
CA GLY A 74 -11.35 2.75 -17.21
C GLY A 74 -11.72 2.98 -15.74
N ALA A 75 -12.28 2.00 -15.03
CA ALA A 75 -12.51 2.06 -13.58
C ALA A 75 -11.21 1.74 -12.81
N VAL A 76 -10.23 2.61 -12.98
CA VAL A 76 -8.90 2.49 -12.39
C VAL A 76 -8.66 3.60 -11.37
N ASN A 77 -7.98 3.26 -10.29
CA ASN A 77 -7.51 4.24 -9.32
C ASN A 77 -6.25 4.92 -9.89
N GLU A 78 -6.45 5.85 -10.81
CA GLU A 78 -5.42 6.75 -11.32
C GLU A 78 -5.51 8.10 -10.57
N CYS A 79 -4.36 8.63 -10.14
CA CYS A 79 -4.25 9.98 -9.58
C CYS A 79 -3.78 10.96 -10.64
#